data_AF-A0A7Y5KP28-F1
#
_entry.id   AF-A0A7Y5KP28-F1
#
_cell.length_a   1.000
_cell.length_b   1.000
_cell.length_c   1.000
_cell.angle_alpha   90.00
_cell.angle_beta   90.00
_cell.angle_gamma   90.00
#
_symmetry.space_group_name_H-M   'P 1'
#
loop_
_entity.id
_entity.type
_entity.pdbx_description
1 polymer ?
#
loop_
_entity_poly.entity_id
_entity_poly.type
_entity_poly.pdbx_seq_one_letter_code
_entity_poly.pdbx_strand_id
1 'polypeptide(L)'
;MNPYESPNHPGHGPHPGGPYPGGAYPGRVPPIHPEQAAALARELKRLNTMSFVLGVPGILLQGAGQNMGGAIGAIVTLGGTAMLVVGLVFYAKLRGRHPAFALLGLLSCLGLLILYFIPKSCLHCKTSSSFSARQCPACGAPLGS
;
A
#
# COMPACT_ATOMS: atom_id res chain seq x y z
N MET A 1 36.60 7.82 5.22
CA MET A 1 36.15 7.22 3.95
C MET A 1 34.67 7.51 3.79
N ASN A 2 34.31 8.30 2.79
CA ASN A 2 32.97 8.86 2.62
C ASN A 2 32.24 8.02 1.56
N PRO A 3 31.15 7.30 1.88
CA PRO A 3 30.50 6.35 0.97
C PRO A 3 29.62 7.02 -0.12
N TYR A 4 29.82 8.30 -0.42
CA TYR A 4 28.95 9.08 -1.32
C TYR A 4 29.68 9.76 -2.49
N GLU A 5 30.87 9.27 -2.87
CA GLU A 5 31.51 9.66 -4.12
C GLU A 5 30.82 8.92 -5.28
N SER A 6 29.74 9.52 -5.80
CA SER A 6 29.05 9.03 -6.99
C SER A 6 29.88 9.39 -8.24
N PRO A 7 30.20 8.42 -9.11
CA PRO A 7 31.01 8.67 -10.30
C PRO A 7 30.29 9.61 -11.28
N ASN A 8 31.09 10.52 -11.84
CA ASN A 8 30.76 11.46 -12.92
C ASN A 8 29.90 10.78 -14.02
N HIS A 9 28.63 11.16 -14.14
CA HIS A 9 27.78 10.78 -15.28
C HIS A 9 27.86 11.87 -16.36
N PRO A 10 28.50 11.62 -17.52
CA PRO A 10 28.47 12.55 -18.64
C PRO A 10 27.11 12.55 -19.34
N GLY A 11 26.49 13.72 -19.43
CA GLY A 11 25.63 14.16 -20.54
C GLY A 11 24.33 13.40 -20.81
N HIS A 12 23.24 13.81 -20.13
CA HIS A 12 21.89 13.59 -20.66
C HIS A 12 21.64 14.56 -21.84
N GLY A 13 21.51 13.99 -23.05
CA GLY A 13 21.07 14.71 -24.24
C GLY A 13 19.61 15.20 -24.15
N PRO A 14 19.20 16.11 -25.05
CA PRO A 14 17.86 16.70 -25.04
C PRO A 14 16.80 15.67 -25.40
N HIS A 15 15.88 15.42 -24.46
CA HIS A 15 14.67 14.63 -24.73
C HIS A 15 13.62 15.51 -25.44
N PRO A 16 13.17 15.15 -26.66
CA PRO A 16 12.07 15.84 -27.32
C PRO A 16 10.74 15.55 -26.60
N GLY A 17 10.02 16.61 -26.29
CA GLY A 17 8.85 16.63 -25.42
C GLY A 17 7.67 15.79 -25.91
N GLY A 18 7.10 15.02 -24.98
CA GLY A 18 5.77 14.42 -25.12
C GLY A 18 4.67 15.44 -24.77
N PRO A 19 3.46 15.31 -25.35
CA PRO A 19 2.37 16.27 -25.22
C PRO A 19 1.61 16.04 -23.92
N TYR A 20 2.09 16.61 -22.82
CA TYR A 20 1.25 16.86 -21.66
C TYR A 20 0.71 18.29 -21.75
N PRO A 21 -0.58 18.50 -22.05
CA PRO A 21 -1.15 19.83 -22.14
C PRO A 21 -1.30 20.44 -20.74
N GLY A 22 -0.59 21.54 -20.49
CA GLY A 22 -1.11 22.62 -19.64
C GLY A 22 -0.67 22.71 -18.18
N GLY A 23 0.45 22.09 -17.78
CA GLY A 23 1.07 22.36 -16.47
C GLY A 23 2.41 23.06 -16.66
N ALA A 24 2.46 24.38 -16.47
CA ALA A 24 3.73 25.10 -16.38
C ALA A 24 4.54 24.52 -15.20
N TYR A 25 5.56 23.70 -15.48
CA TYR A 25 6.50 23.26 -14.44
C TYR A 25 7.24 24.50 -13.94
N PRO A 26 7.08 24.90 -12.66
CA PRO A 26 7.69 26.13 -12.16
C PRO A 26 9.20 25.92 -12.02
N GLY A 27 9.96 26.38 -13.01
CA GLY A 27 11.40 26.63 -12.89
C GLY A 27 12.30 25.41 -12.64
N ARG A 28 13.60 25.61 -12.87
CA ARG A 28 14.64 24.68 -12.43
C ARG A 28 14.62 24.67 -10.90
N VAL A 29 14.32 23.52 -10.28
CA VAL A 29 14.43 23.35 -8.83
C VAL A 29 15.88 23.68 -8.43
N PRO A 30 16.12 24.66 -7.55
CA PRO A 30 17.48 25.04 -7.17
C PRO A 30 18.21 23.83 -6.55
N PRO A 31 19.51 23.66 -6.81
CA PRO A 31 20.29 22.57 -6.23
C PRO A 31 20.24 22.62 -4.71
N ILE A 32 19.94 21.48 -4.09
CA ILE A 32 19.80 21.34 -2.64
C ILE A 32 21.21 21.41 -2.00
N HIS A 33 21.36 22.20 -0.94
CA HIS A 33 22.60 22.26 -0.17
C HIS A 33 22.85 20.89 0.51
N PRO A 34 24.08 20.35 0.53
CA PRO A 34 24.36 18.99 1.07
C PRO A 34 23.87 18.79 2.51
N GLU A 35 23.87 19.86 3.31
CA GLU A 35 23.33 19.85 4.68
C GLU A 35 21.81 19.61 4.72
N GLN A 36 21.06 20.23 3.81
CA GLN A 36 19.60 20.06 3.70
C GLN A 36 19.26 18.64 3.23
N ALA A 37 20.04 18.09 2.31
CA ALA A 37 19.88 16.71 1.84
C ALA A 37 20.07 15.70 3.00
N ALA A 38 21.08 15.92 3.84
CA ALA A 38 21.33 15.07 5.01
C ALA A 38 20.20 15.17 6.06
N ALA A 39 19.61 16.35 6.27
CA ALA A 39 18.47 16.52 7.16
C ALA A 39 17.22 15.78 6.63
N LEU A 40 16.93 15.93 5.34
CA LEU A 40 15.79 15.28 4.68
C LEU A 40 15.91 13.75 4.74
N ALA A 41 17.12 13.22 4.51
CA ALA A 41 17.39 11.79 4.60
C ALA A 41 17.12 11.20 5.99
N ARG A 42 17.44 11.95 7.06
CA ARG A 42 17.14 11.52 8.45
C ARG A 42 15.63 11.48 8.71
N GLU A 43 14.91 12.47 8.22
CA GLU A 43 13.45 12.54 8.39
C GLU A 43 12.74 11.40 7.64
N LEU A 44 13.13 11.16 6.37
CA LEU A 44 12.66 10.02 5.58
C LEU A 44 12.92 8.68 6.30
N LYS A 45 14.12 8.49 6.84
CA LYS A 45 14.46 7.26 7.56
C LYS A 45 13.59 7.07 8.81
N ARG A 46 13.40 8.14 9.61
CA ARG A 46 12.57 8.11 10.81
C ARG A 46 11.13 7.74 10.49
N LEU A 47 10.53 8.35 9.46
CA LEU A 47 9.17 8.05 9.05
C LEU A 47 9.03 6.63 8.49
N ASN A 48 10.03 6.13 7.74
CA ASN A 48 10.01 4.77 7.20
C ASN A 48 10.04 3.74 8.33
N THR A 49 10.94 3.92 9.28
CA THR A 49 10.99 3.09 10.48
C THR A 49 9.68 3.13 11.25
N MET A 50 9.07 4.31 11.45
CA MET A 50 7.77 4.41 12.13
C MET A 50 6.66 3.67 11.38
N SER A 51 6.59 3.77 10.05
CA SER A 51 5.58 3.04 9.27
C SER A 51 5.73 1.52 9.37
N PHE A 52 6.97 1.02 9.43
CA PHE A 52 7.23 -0.41 9.55
C PHE A 52 6.94 -0.93 10.97
N VAL A 53 7.42 -0.19 11.99
CA VAL A 53 7.22 -0.52 13.41
C VAL A 53 5.75 -0.49 13.79
N LEU A 54 4.93 0.34 13.15
CA LEU A 54 3.48 0.38 13.41
C LEU A 54 2.68 -0.56 12.51
N GLY A 55 3.06 -0.68 11.23
CA GLY A 55 2.33 -1.47 10.25
C GLY A 55 2.45 -2.98 10.48
N VAL A 56 3.67 -3.49 10.72
CA VAL A 56 3.90 -4.93 10.86
C VAL A 56 3.18 -5.53 12.07
N PRO A 57 3.25 -4.95 13.27
CA PRO A 57 2.48 -5.46 14.40
C PRO A 57 0.98 -5.38 14.16
N GLY A 58 0.48 -4.35 13.46
CA GLY A 58 -0.93 -4.25 13.09
C GLY A 58 -1.43 -5.44 12.28
N ILE A 59 -0.64 -5.91 11.30
CA ILE A 59 -0.96 -7.13 10.51
C ILE A 59 -0.91 -8.38 11.39
N LEU A 60 0.12 -8.51 12.22
CA LEU A 60 0.28 -9.67 13.11
C LEU A 60 -0.88 -9.78 14.12
N LEU A 61 -1.30 -8.65 14.72
CA LEU A 61 -2.45 -8.62 15.61
C LEU A 61 -3.75 -8.98 14.89
N GLN A 62 -3.97 -8.51 13.65
CA GLN A 62 -5.14 -8.92 12.86
C GLN A 62 -5.15 -10.44 12.61
N GLY A 63 -4.01 -11.02 12.23
CA GLY A 63 -3.88 -12.47 12.05
C GLY A 63 -4.12 -13.27 13.33
N ALA A 64 -3.60 -12.79 14.47
CA ALA A 64 -3.84 -13.41 15.78
C ALA A 64 -5.32 -13.31 16.19
N GLY A 65 -5.95 -12.16 16.00
CA GLY A 65 -7.36 -11.94 16.33
C GLY A 65 -8.31 -12.85 15.54
N GLN A 66 -8.02 -13.10 14.26
CA GLN A 66 -8.80 -14.04 13.45
C GLN A 66 -8.74 -15.48 13.96
N ASN A 67 -7.61 -15.90 14.53
CA ASN A 67 -7.47 -17.25 15.09
C ASN A 67 -8.14 -17.40 16.47
N MET A 68 -8.30 -16.32 17.22
CA MET A 68 -8.90 -16.36 18.57
C MET A 68 -10.43 -16.46 18.54
N GLY A 69 -11.09 -15.95 17.50
CA GLY A 69 -12.56 -15.96 17.39
C GLY A 69 -13.27 -15.15 18.49
N GLY A 70 -14.60 -15.06 18.38
CA GLY A 70 -15.45 -14.40 19.38
C GLY A 70 -15.18 -12.90 19.57
N ALA A 71 -15.67 -12.36 20.70
CA ALA A 71 -15.57 -10.93 21.00
C ALA A 71 -14.12 -10.47 21.23
N ILE A 72 -13.27 -11.31 21.83
CA ILE A 72 -11.87 -11.00 22.08
C ILE A 72 -11.11 -10.90 20.75
N GLY A 73 -11.32 -11.85 19.84
CA GLY A 73 -10.72 -11.81 18.49
C GLY A 73 -11.13 -10.55 17.71
N ALA A 74 -12.40 -10.12 17.83
CA ALA A 74 -12.88 -8.89 17.21
C ALA A 74 -12.18 -7.63 17.74
N ILE A 75 -11.98 -7.52 19.07
CA ILE A 75 -11.28 -6.38 19.69
C ILE A 75 -9.81 -6.34 19.25
N VAL A 76 -9.12 -7.49 19.27
CA VAL A 76 -7.72 -7.59 18.83
C VAL A 76 -7.57 -7.21 17.36
N THR A 77 -8.50 -7.66 16.52
CA THR A 77 -8.53 -7.33 15.08
C THR A 77 -8.77 -5.83 14.86
N LEU A 78 -9.69 -5.22 15.60
CA LEU A 78 -9.97 -3.78 15.56
C LEU A 78 -8.74 -2.96 15.97
N GLY A 79 -8.07 -3.36 17.06
CA GLY A 79 -6.82 -2.74 17.50
C GLY A 79 -5.71 -2.84 16.45
N GLY A 80 -5.51 -4.03 15.87
CA GLY A 80 -4.55 -4.25 14.78
C GLY A 80 -4.87 -3.42 13.53
N THR A 81 -6.15 -3.24 13.21
CA THR A 81 -6.61 -2.39 12.11
C THR A 81 -6.28 -0.93 12.35
N ALA A 82 -6.58 -0.41 13.56
CA ALA A 82 -6.25 0.97 13.92
C ALA A 82 -4.75 1.24 13.83
N MET A 83 -3.92 0.32 14.34
CA MET A 83 -2.46 0.44 14.29
C MET A 83 -1.92 0.45 12.84
N LEU A 84 -2.49 -0.40 11.98
CA LEU A 84 -2.16 -0.45 10.55
C LEU A 84 -2.53 0.86 9.83
N VAL A 85 -3.71 1.42 10.11
CA VAL A 85 -4.15 2.72 9.57
C VAL A 85 -3.16 3.82 9.94
N VAL A 86 -2.74 3.88 11.21
CA VAL A 86 -1.75 4.87 11.65
C VAL A 86 -0.42 4.70 10.90
N GLY A 87 0.06 3.46 10.74
CA GLY A 87 1.27 3.17 9.94
C GLY A 87 1.17 3.66 8.49
N LEU A 88 0.01 3.47 7.84
CA LEU A 88 -0.24 3.94 6.48
C LEU A 88 -0.31 5.46 6.37
N VAL A 89 -0.84 6.17 7.38
CA VAL A 89 -0.82 7.63 7.43
C VAL A 89 0.61 8.16 7.47
N PHE A 90 1.48 7.56 8.27
CA PHE A 90 2.91 7.91 8.28
C PHE A 90 3.59 7.60 6.93
N TYR A 91 3.21 6.50 6.28
CA TYR A 91 3.72 6.16 4.96
C TYR A 91 3.27 7.16 3.86
N ALA A 92 2.03 7.66 3.91
CA ALA A 92 1.58 8.71 2.99
C ALA A 92 2.31 10.04 3.20
N LYS A 93 2.54 10.43 4.46
CA LYS A 93 3.38 11.60 4.80
C LYS A 93 4.78 11.49 4.21
N LEU A 94 5.36 10.29 4.26
CA LEU A 94 6.66 9.97 3.65
C LEU A 94 6.73 10.27 2.15
N ARG A 95 5.64 9.98 1.43
CA ARG A 95 5.52 10.18 -0.02
C ARG A 95 5.14 11.61 -0.40
N GLY A 96 5.02 12.52 0.57
CA GLY A 96 4.58 13.89 0.35
C GLY A 96 3.14 14.01 -0.17
N ARG A 97 2.31 12.97 0.02
CA ARG A 97 0.91 12.97 -0.42
C ARG A 97 -0.03 13.30 0.73
N HIS A 98 -1.19 13.88 0.38
CA HIS A 98 -2.23 14.17 1.36
C HIS A 98 -2.66 12.87 2.08
N PRO A 99 -2.80 12.88 3.42
CA PRO A 99 -3.12 11.68 4.20
C PRO A 99 -4.45 11.01 3.79
N ALA A 100 -5.36 11.76 3.15
CA ALA A 100 -6.59 11.21 2.58
C ALA A 100 -6.33 10.13 1.51
N PHE A 101 -5.21 10.18 0.78
CA PHE A 101 -4.85 9.14 -0.19
C PHE A 101 -4.46 7.81 0.49
N ALA A 102 -3.92 7.85 1.71
CA ALA A 102 -3.71 6.62 2.48
C ALA A 102 -5.05 5.97 2.85
N LEU A 103 -6.05 6.77 3.22
CA LEU A 103 -7.40 6.25 3.49
C LEU A 103 -8.04 5.66 2.24
N LEU A 104 -7.88 6.27 1.06
CA LEU A 104 -8.35 5.69 -0.20
C LEU A 104 -7.64 4.37 -0.54
N GLY A 105 -6.33 4.30 -0.32
CA GLY A 105 -5.57 3.06 -0.49
C GLY A 105 -6.03 1.96 0.48
N LEU A 106 -6.28 2.32 1.74
CA LEU A 106 -6.82 1.40 2.74
C LEU A 106 -8.25 0.96 2.36
N LEU A 107 -9.10 1.88 1.91
CA LEU A 107 -10.47 1.58 1.50
C LEU A 107 -10.49 0.68 0.26
N SER A 108 -9.55 0.89 -0.68
CA SER A 108 -9.35 0.00 -1.83
C SER A 108 -8.88 -1.38 -1.39
N CYS A 109 -7.93 -1.46 -0.47
CA CYS A 109 -7.44 -2.73 0.07
C CYS A 109 -8.53 -3.47 0.86
N LEU A 110 -9.33 -2.74 1.64
CA LEU A 110 -10.49 -3.25 2.36
C LEU A 110 -11.58 -3.74 1.40
N GLY A 111 -11.85 -3.00 0.32
CA GLY A 111 -12.77 -3.41 -0.74
C GLY A 111 -12.33 -4.73 -1.38
N LEU A 112 -11.04 -4.86 -1.71
CA LEU A 112 -10.46 -6.11 -2.23
C LEU A 112 -10.55 -7.26 -1.22
N LEU A 113 -10.32 -6.97 0.06
CA LEU A 113 -10.43 -7.96 1.14
C LEU A 113 -11.89 -8.43 1.30
N ILE A 114 -12.86 -7.53 1.27
CA ILE A 114 -14.29 -7.87 1.28
C ILE A 114 -14.64 -8.74 0.07
N LEU A 115 -14.21 -8.34 -1.15
CA LEU A 115 -14.43 -9.13 -2.36
C LEU A 115 -13.77 -10.52 -2.28
N TYR A 116 -12.61 -10.63 -1.64
CA TYR A 116 -11.93 -11.90 -1.42
C TYR A 116 -12.74 -12.85 -0.51
N PHE A 117 -13.44 -12.32 0.49
CA PHE A 117 -14.31 -13.13 1.37
C PHE A 117 -15.70 -13.43 0.78
N ILE A 118 -16.09 -12.80 -0.33
CA ILE A 118 -17.34 -13.14 -1.01
C ILE A 118 -17.19 -14.52 -1.67
N PRO A 119 -18.02 -15.52 -1.31
CA PRO A 119 -17.92 -16.85 -1.89
C PRO A 119 -18.24 -16.83 -3.38
N LYS A 120 -17.45 -17.55 -4.19
CA LYS A 120 -17.68 -17.71 -5.62
C LYS A 120 -19.04 -18.41 -5.82
N SER A 121 -19.98 -17.67 -6.42
CA SER A 121 -21.30 -18.18 -6.78
C SER A 121 -21.31 -18.57 -8.26
N CYS A 122 -21.86 -19.74 -8.59
CA CYS A 122 -21.97 -20.15 -9.99
C CYS A 122 -22.93 -19.22 -10.75
N LEU A 123 -22.47 -18.61 -11.85
CA LEU A 123 -23.29 -17.70 -12.66
C LEU A 123 -24.50 -18.39 -13.31
N HIS A 124 -24.44 -19.72 -13.50
CA HIS A 124 -25.51 -20.47 -14.14
C HIS A 124 -26.59 -20.92 -13.15
N CYS A 125 -26.21 -21.58 -12.04
CA CYS A 125 -27.16 -22.19 -11.09
C CYS A 125 -27.21 -21.52 -9.72
N LYS A 126 -26.41 -20.46 -9.48
CA LYS A 126 -26.31 -19.71 -8.21
C LYS A 126 -25.92 -20.54 -6.97
N THR A 127 -25.48 -21.78 -7.13
CA THR A 127 -24.92 -22.57 -6.04
C THR A 127 -23.58 -21.96 -5.59
N SER A 128 -23.37 -21.88 -4.27
CA SER A 128 -22.11 -21.46 -3.67
C SER A 128 -21.09 -22.60 -3.73
N SER A 129 -19.85 -22.28 -4.07
CA SER A 129 -18.78 -23.27 -4.23
C SER A 129 -17.51 -22.85 -3.48
N SER A 130 -16.69 -23.83 -3.10
CA SER A 130 -15.40 -23.58 -2.46
C SER A 130 -14.45 -22.80 -3.38
N PHE A 131 -13.65 -21.91 -2.81
CA PHE A 131 -12.75 -21.01 -3.54
C PHE A 131 -11.74 -21.74 -4.44
N SER A 132 -11.43 -23.01 -4.12
CA SER A 132 -10.50 -23.85 -4.89
C SER A 132 -11.16 -24.64 -6.03
N ALA A 133 -12.50 -24.63 -6.14
CA ALA A 133 -13.21 -25.39 -7.17
C ALA A 133 -13.09 -24.69 -8.54
N ARG A 134 -12.65 -25.44 -9.57
CA ARG A 134 -12.59 -24.95 -10.96
C ARG A 134 -13.90 -25.14 -11.73
N GLN A 135 -14.78 -26.02 -11.23
CA GLN A 135 -16.07 -26.36 -11.84
C GLN A 135 -17.15 -26.38 -10.77
N CYS A 136 -18.37 -26.00 -11.14
CA CYS A 136 -19.51 -26.03 -10.24
C CYS A 136 -19.90 -27.48 -9.92
N PRO A 137 -20.01 -27.89 -8.63
CA PRO A 137 -20.35 -29.26 -8.26
C PRO A 137 -21.80 -29.63 -8.63
N ALA A 138 -22.68 -28.64 -8.81
CA ALA A 138 -24.09 -28.88 -9.14
C ALA A 138 -24.35 -29.00 -10.65
N CYS A 139 -23.67 -28.20 -11.48
CA CYS A 139 -23.98 -28.13 -12.92
C CYS A 139 -22.78 -28.34 -13.85
N GLY A 140 -21.57 -28.53 -13.33
CA GLY A 140 -20.35 -28.73 -14.14
C GLY A 140 -19.84 -27.49 -14.88
N ALA A 141 -20.52 -26.34 -14.78
CA ALA A 141 -20.09 -25.10 -15.42
C ALA A 141 -18.72 -24.63 -14.90
N PRO A 142 -17.84 -24.07 -15.76
CA PRO A 142 -16.56 -23.52 -15.33
C PRO A 142 -16.78 -22.33 -14.40
N LEU A 143 -16.04 -22.30 -13.29
CA LEU A 143 -16.02 -21.16 -12.37
C LEU A 143 -14.87 -20.23 -12.76
N GLY A 144 -15.10 -18.91 -12.74
CA GLY A 144 -14.07 -17.92 -13.01
C GLY A 144 -12.87 -18.13 -12.09
N SER A 145 -11.69 -18.34 -12.68
CA SER A 145 -10.43 -18.52 -11.96
C SER A 145 -10.00 -17.23 -11.27
#